data_AF-A0AAD8ACX3-F1
#
_entry.id   AF-A0AAD8ACX3-F1
#
_cell.length_a   1.000
_cell.length_b   1.000
_cell.length_c   1.000
_cell.angle_alpha   90.00
_cell.angle_beta   90.00
_cell.angle_gamma   90.00
#
_symmetry.space_group_name_H-M   'P 1'
#
loop_
_entity.id
_entity.type
_entity.pdbx_description
1 polymer ?
#
loop_
_entity_poly.entity_id
_entity_poly.type
_entity_poly.pdbx_seq_one_letter_code
_entity_poly.pdbx_strand_id
1 'polypeptide(L)'
;IGTMLPILAFLRMYAPYITLPVAAVVGIIGYNLESLISDKYTPYQKSIEEKRQERYLEENLTKDVTSVDTLKERKFVPRSVLDRNLSPSLKENIQQK
;
A
#
# COMPACT_ATOMS: atom_id res chain seq x y z
N ILE A 1 -11.64 35.74 51.99
CA ILE A 1 -11.34 35.83 50.54
C ILE A 1 -9.85 35.65 50.22
N GLY A 2 -8.90 36.16 51.03
CA GLY A 2 -7.47 36.15 50.68
C GLY A 2 -6.73 34.80 50.72
N THR A 3 -7.28 33.75 51.34
CA THR A 3 -6.62 32.45 51.48
C THR A 3 -6.82 31.50 50.29
N MET A 4 -7.81 31.75 49.42
CA MET A 4 -8.12 30.84 48.31
C MET A 4 -7.20 31.03 47.09
N LEU A 5 -6.73 32.26 46.86
CA LEU A 5 -5.83 32.58 45.73
C LEU A 5 -4.51 31.80 45.77
N PRO A 6 -3.76 31.73 46.90
CA PRO A 6 -2.51 30.97 46.94
C PRO A 6 -2.73 29.46 46.80
N ILE A 7 -3.85 28.93 47.30
CA ILE A 7 -4.19 27.49 47.20
C ILE A 7 -4.44 27.11 45.74
N LEU A 8 -5.21 27.93 45.02
CA LEU A 8 -5.47 27.69 43.59
C LEU A 8 -4.21 27.84 42.73
N ALA A 9 -3.34 28.80 43.05
CA ALA A 9 -2.05 28.98 42.37
C ALA A 9 -1.12 27.77 42.59
N PHE A 10 -1.05 27.27 43.83
CA PHE A 10 -0.29 26.07 44.17
C PHE A 10 -0.83 24.85 43.43
N LEU A 11 -2.15 24.62 43.46
CA LEU A 11 -2.77 23.50 42.76
C LEU A 11 -2.48 23.54 41.26
N ARG A 12 -2.56 24.71 40.61
CA ARG A 12 -2.26 24.85 39.17
C ARG A 12 -0.79 24.54 38.85
N MET A 13 0.14 24.93 39.72
CA MET A 13 1.57 24.68 39.54
C MET A 13 1.92 23.20 39.69
N TYR A 14 1.30 22.50 40.64
CA TYR A 14 1.61 21.10 40.92
C TYR A 14 0.71 20.09 40.21
N ALA A 15 -0.44 20.53 39.67
CA ALA A 15 -1.37 19.67 38.95
C ALA A 15 -0.70 18.81 37.87
N PRO A 16 0.16 19.33 36.96
CA PRO A 16 0.78 18.53 35.91
C PRO A 16 1.63 17.36 36.45
N TYR A 17 2.29 17.55 37.59
CA TYR A 17 3.14 16.53 38.19
C TYR A 17 2.36 15.35 38.76
N ILE A 18 1.09 15.55 39.10
CA ILE A 18 0.21 14.49 39.59
C ILE A 18 -0.68 13.95 38.47
N THR A 19 -1.21 14.82 37.61
CA THR A 19 -2.13 14.40 36.55
C THR A 19 -1.44 13.61 35.46
N LEU A 20 -0.19 13.94 35.09
CA LEU A 20 0.55 13.18 34.07
C LEU A 20 0.79 11.72 34.45
N PRO A 21 1.37 11.37 35.62
CA PRO A 21 1.57 9.97 35.97
C PRO A 21 0.24 9.23 36.16
N VAL A 22 -0.79 9.88 36.72
CA VAL A 22 -2.12 9.28 36.84
C VAL A 22 -2.73 8.99 35.46
N ALA A 23 -2.66 9.96 34.54
CA ALA A 23 -3.13 9.78 33.17
C ALA A 23 -2.37 8.68 32.43
N ALA A 24 -1.05 8.58 32.63
CA ALA A 24 -0.25 7.50 32.05
C ALA A 24 -0.70 6.12 32.56
N VAL A 25 -0.92 5.97 33.87
CA VAL A 25 -1.41 4.71 34.47
C VAL A 25 -2.80 4.37 33.95
N VAL A 26 -3.71 5.33 33.92
CA VAL A 26 -5.06 5.14 33.36
C VAL A 26 -5.01 4.78 31.88
N GLY A 27 -4.12 5.39 31.10
CA GLY A 27 -3.90 5.05 29.70
C GLY A 27 -3.39 3.63 29.50
N ILE A 28 -2.44 3.17 30.33
CA ILE A 28 -1.95 1.78 30.30
C ILE A 28 -3.07 0.81 30.64
N ILE A 29 -3.86 1.08 31.69
CA ILE A 29 -4.98 0.23 32.08
C ILE A 29 -6.04 0.20 30.98
N GLY A 30 -6.38 1.37 30.42
CA GLY A 30 -7.32 1.52 29.31
C GLY A 30 -6.88 0.74 28.08
N TYR A 31 -5.60 0.82 27.71
CA TYR A 31 -5.04 0.06 26.59
C TYR A 31 -5.14 -1.46 26.81
N ASN A 32 -4.87 -1.94 28.03
CA ASN A 32 -4.99 -3.36 28.35
C ASN A 32 -6.47 -3.82 28.35
N LEU A 33 -7.39 -3.01 28.90
CA LEU A 33 -8.82 -3.31 28.89
C LEU A 33 -9.41 -3.27 27.49
N GLU A 34 -9.04 -2.27 26.70
CA GLU A 34 -9.39 -2.19 25.28
C GLU A 34 -8.83 -3.42 24.55
N SER A 35 -7.60 -3.85 24.81
CA SER A 35 -7.06 -5.05 24.18
C SER A 35 -7.76 -6.35 24.60
N LEU A 36 -8.41 -6.40 25.76
CA LEU A 36 -9.18 -7.56 26.24
C LEU A 36 -10.63 -7.55 25.74
N ILE A 37 -11.22 -6.38 25.59
CA ILE A 37 -12.63 -6.19 25.18
C ILE A 37 -12.76 -6.06 23.66
N SER A 38 -11.82 -5.36 23.03
CA SER A 38 -11.77 -5.20 21.58
C SER A 38 -11.39 -6.55 20.99
N ASP A 39 -12.36 -7.15 20.32
CA ASP A 39 -12.23 -8.42 19.63
C ASP A 39 -11.23 -8.28 18.47
N LYS A 40 -9.93 -8.38 18.81
CA LYS A 40 -8.78 -8.34 17.88
C LYS A 40 -8.72 -9.57 16.96
N TYR A 41 -9.79 -10.37 16.96
CA TYR A 41 -10.07 -11.44 16.02
C TYR A 41 -10.77 -10.95 14.76
N THR A 42 -10.79 -9.65 14.47
CA THR A 42 -10.99 -9.19 13.09
C THR A 42 -9.78 -9.67 12.28
N PRO A 43 -9.93 -10.73 11.46
CA PRO A 43 -8.79 -11.23 10.70
C PRO A 43 -8.36 -10.12 9.76
N TYR A 44 -7.07 -9.82 9.76
CA TYR A 44 -6.49 -8.80 8.90
C TYR A 44 -6.88 -9.10 7.44
N GLN A 45 -7.78 -8.27 6.90
CA GLN A 45 -8.13 -8.29 5.50
C GLN A 45 -7.15 -7.37 4.79
N LYS A 46 -6.24 -7.94 3.99
CA LYS A 46 -5.33 -7.16 3.15
C LYS A 46 -6.12 -6.10 2.40
N SER A 47 -5.59 -4.88 2.39
CA SER A 47 -6.18 -3.78 1.64
C SER A 47 -6.22 -4.15 0.16
N ILE A 48 -7.14 -3.52 -0.59
CA ILE A 48 -7.22 -3.74 -2.03
C ILE A 48 -5.91 -3.37 -2.73
N GLU A 49 -5.17 -2.39 -2.20
CA GLU A 49 -3.86 -1.99 -2.70
C GLU A 49 -2.80 -3.08 -2.46
N GLU A 50 -2.72 -3.62 -1.24
CA GLU A 50 -1.80 -4.73 -0.92
C GLU A 50 -2.11 -5.96 -1.80
N LYS A 51 -3.40 -6.30 -1.96
CA LYS A 51 -3.82 -7.39 -2.87
C LYS A 51 -3.45 -7.12 -4.33
N ARG A 52 -3.40 -5.85 -4.77
CA ARG A 52 -2.93 -5.52 -6.13
C ARG A 52 -1.42 -5.69 -6.23
N GLN A 53 -0.67 -5.17 -5.26
CA GLN A 53 0.79 -5.28 -5.23
C GLN A 53 1.25 -6.75 -5.19
N GLU A 54 0.58 -7.59 -4.40
CA GLU A 54 0.85 -9.03 -4.37
C GLU A 54 0.61 -9.70 -5.71
N ARG A 55 -0.49 -9.37 -6.41
CA ARG A 55 -0.72 -9.89 -7.77
C ARG A 55 0.38 -9.47 -8.74
N TYR A 56 0.83 -8.22 -8.69
CA TYR A 56 1.96 -7.78 -9.51
C TYR A 56 3.26 -8.53 -9.16
N LEU A 57 3.54 -8.75 -7.87
CA LEU A 57 4.71 -9.50 -7.41
C LEU A 57 4.68 -10.95 -7.91
N GLU A 58 3.55 -11.64 -7.73
CA GLU A 58 3.37 -13.03 -8.19
C GLU A 58 3.51 -13.16 -9.71
N GLU A 59 2.94 -12.22 -10.48
CA GLU A 59 3.09 -12.20 -11.93
C GLU A 59 4.53 -11.99 -12.40
N ASN A 60 5.31 -11.17 -11.68
CA ASN A 60 6.72 -10.92 -12.01
C ASN A 60 7.63 -12.09 -11.58
N LEU A 61 7.28 -12.80 -10.51
CA LEU A 61 8.01 -13.99 -10.04
C LEU A 61 7.75 -15.22 -10.92
N THR A 62 6.54 -15.34 -11.46
CA THR A 62 6.13 -16.50 -12.27
C THR A 62 6.59 -16.39 -13.73
N LYS A 63 6.81 -15.18 -14.24
CA LYS A 63 7.33 -14.97 -15.59
C LYS A 63 8.87 -15.00 -15.55
N ASP A 64 9.46 -15.98 -16.23
CA ASP A 64 10.90 -15.99 -16.47
C ASP A 64 11.28 -14.73 -17.28
N VAL A 65 11.89 -13.75 -16.61
CA VAL A 65 12.27 -12.44 -17.17
C VAL A 65 13.28 -12.58 -18.31
N THR A 66 13.93 -13.75 -18.42
CA THR A 66 14.90 -14.06 -19.48
C THR A 66 14.28 -14.75 -20.70
N SER A 67 13.06 -15.29 -20.57
CA SER A 67 12.31 -15.96 -21.64
C SER A 67 11.22 -15.04 -22.19
N VAL A 68 11.64 -13.97 -22.86
CA VAL A 68 10.72 -13.08 -23.59
C VAL A 68 10.72 -13.45 -25.07
N ASP A 69 9.55 -13.80 -25.61
CA ASP A 69 9.42 -14.01 -27.06
C ASP A 69 9.93 -12.77 -27.80
N THR A 70 10.83 -12.95 -28.76
CA THR A 70 11.38 -11.82 -29.49
C THR A 70 10.25 -11.09 -30.23
N LEU A 71 10.20 -9.75 -30.14
CA LEU A 71 9.17 -8.94 -30.81
C LEU A 71 9.16 -9.10 -32.34
N LYS A 72 10.24 -9.68 -32.91
CA LYS A 72 10.37 -10.01 -34.34
C LYS A 72 9.56 -11.25 -34.76
N GLU A 73 9.22 -12.14 -33.82
CA GLU A 73 8.52 -13.41 -34.07
C GLU A 73 7.00 -13.32 -33.83
N ARG A 74 6.52 -12.23 -33.22
CA ARG A 74 5.10 -12.01 -32.96
C ARG A 74 4.34 -11.79 -34.27
N LYS A 75 3.37 -12.66 -34.58
CA LYS A 75 2.49 -12.58 -35.78
C LYS A 75 1.77 -11.23 -35.94
N PHE A 76 1.58 -10.49 -34.85
CA PHE A 76 0.87 -9.21 -34.81
C PHE A 76 1.79 -7.98 -34.99
N VAL A 77 3.11 -8.16 -34.98
CA VAL A 77 4.07 -7.06 -35.14
C VAL A 77 4.72 -7.15 -36.52
N PRO A 78 4.51 -6.16 -37.41
CA PRO A 78 5.17 -6.13 -38.71
C PRO A 78 6.70 -6.02 -38.52
N ARG A 79 7.46 -6.77 -39.31
CA ARG A 79 8.93 -6.84 -39.21
C ARG A 79 9.60 -5.51 -39.57
N SER A 80 8.95 -4.71 -40.41
CA SER A 80 9.39 -3.37 -40.79
C SER A 80 8.23 -2.38 -40.96
N VAL A 81 8.52 -1.08 -40.98
CA VAL A 81 7.53 -0.02 -41.28
C VAL A 81 6.93 -0.14 -42.69
N LEU A 82 7.65 -0.82 -43.60
CA LEU A 82 7.18 -1.06 -44.96
C LEU A 82 6.01 -2.03 -44.98
N ASP A 83 6.04 -3.09 -44.16
CA ASP A 83 4.96 -4.09 -44.08
C ASP A 83 3.59 -3.49 -43.71
N ARG A 84 3.59 -2.35 -43.01
CA ARG A 84 2.37 -1.60 -42.67
C ARG A 84 1.77 -0.85 -43.85
N ASN A 85 2.59 -0.45 -44.82
CA ASN A 85 2.22 0.45 -45.91
C ASN A 85 2.40 -0.18 -47.31
N LEU A 86 2.55 -1.51 -47.40
CA LEU A 86 2.64 -2.19 -48.69
C LEU A 86 1.33 -2.06 -49.46
N SER A 87 1.43 -1.62 -50.71
CA SER A 87 0.32 -1.64 -51.66
C SER A 87 -0.12 -3.08 -51.97
N PRO A 88 -1.39 -3.32 -52.32
CA PRO A 88 -1.91 -4.65 -52.62
C PRO A 88 -1.09 -5.40 -53.69
N SER A 89 -0.66 -4.69 -54.74
CA SER A 89 0.14 -5.24 -55.84
C SER A 89 1.54 -5.73 -55.43
N LEU A 90 2.16 -5.11 -54.42
CA LEU A 90 3.49 -5.50 -53.94
C LEU A 90 3.43 -6.69 -52.98
N LYS A 91 2.33 -6.85 -52.24
CA LYS A 91 2.10 -8.00 -51.34
C LYS A 91 1.99 -9.31 -52.13
N GLU A 92 1.26 -9.28 -53.24
CA GLU A 92 1.05 -10.45 -54.11
C GLU A 92 2.36 -10.95 -54.74
N ASN A 93 3.28 -10.06 -55.08
CA ASN A 93 4.57 -10.42 -55.67
C ASN A 93 5.52 -11.09 -54.67
N ILE A 94 5.50 -10.66 -53.40
CA ILE A 94 6.33 -11.23 -52.32
C ILE A 94 5.86 -12.63 -51.91
N GLN A 95 4.57 -12.95 -52.09
CA GLN A 95 3.98 -14.24 -51.74
C GLN A 95 4.24 -15.35 -52.79
N GLN A 96 4.63 -14.98 -54.01
CA GLN A 96 4.84 -15.90 -55.13
C GLN A 96 6.29 -16.39 -55.26
N LYS A 97 7.18 -15.96 -54.35
CA LYS A 97 8.59 -16.37 -54.29
C LYS A 97 8.87 -17.08 -52.97
#